data_AF-A0A9D1L5B7-F1
#
_entry.id   AF-A0A9D1L5B7-F1
#
_cell.length_a   1.000
_cell.length_b   1.000
_cell.length_c   1.000
_cell.angle_alpha   90.00
_cell.angle_beta   90.00
_cell.angle_gamma   90.00
#
_symmetry.space_group_name_H-M   'P 1'
#
loop_
_entity.id
_entity.type
_entity.pdbx_description
1 polymer ?
#
loop_
_entity_poly.entity_id
_entity_poly.type
_entity_poly.pdbx_seq_one_letter_code
_entity_poly.pdbx_strand_id
1 'polypeptide(L)'
;MTDCNEQGSSATFREHMIPASDIDTSIWMGFGGTSSSRGNTVFPHRKSGAAHRTSNTSFDTADEQEVALDRSSGRPLHEQLAEVLQERIRSHMWEAGMRIPSEHELSQRFGLARGTVRRAISILVDEGMLVQERGKGTFVSDPGIWHTSGRRLLSFAASLHEQGKEFVTHVLDERVLPASEAVARELDIAPGSPALFLRRVRDVGGESVVCQESWLSMDACPDIENADFLHESAFDAVERCSGKHIADSCMRYTARAAGKEHAAYLRCDAHAPMLVLEQLISLEDGTPIEWSLTWLRDNLSILGSSVQDCRLGAALVSTDVTINHQDIPESKTGRLSRRELELRALDIRRKAVGFALDDPAHPYHLGGSLSAAEIFAVLLNEVMHTGKDGTPWDNRDRLVLSKAHAALALYPALEQAGYVSEEDMSRGLYGSEAVLFKHPRRDLCRGIELSGGSLGLGPAHACGLVMANRRFCRTGRVFCILGDGECNEGSVWESVAFAGHNRLGELTFIVDVNGLQLDGPTADILGPTPDGTSSLAKTFASFGWDVIEVDGHDVIALRDALIPTPFSPAHTAPRVVLAHTVKGKGLSFMEDRVEWHDNLMTEEERMRVAMEFDARKEAILHE
;
A
#
# COMPACT_ATOMS: atom_id res chain seq x y z
N MET A 1 28.80 39.59 -49.35
CA MET A 1 30.24 39.89 -49.47
C MET A 1 30.91 39.27 -48.27
N THR A 2 31.82 38.33 -48.55
CA THR A 2 32.89 37.75 -47.70
C THR A 2 32.48 37.10 -46.39
N ASP A 3 32.94 35.91 -46.01
CA ASP A 3 33.65 34.78 -46.63
C ASP A 3 33.81 33.79 -45.47
N CYS A 4 33.72 32.48 -45.73
CA CYS A 4 34.75 31.53 -45.30
C CYS A 4 34.41 30.11 -45.78
N ASN A 5 35.38 29.59 -46.52
CA ASN A 5 35.41 28.36 -47.30
C ASN A 5 35.35 27.06 -46.49
N GLU A 6 34.75 26.07 -47.14
CA GLU A 6 34.97 24.64 -47.02
C GLU A 6 36.34 24.21 -47.57
N GLN A 7 36.97 23.23 -46.91
CA GLN A 7 37.74 22.09 -47.48
C GLN A 7 37.61 20.97 -46.40
N GLY A 8 37.02 19.79 -46.60
CA GLY A 8 37.31 18.72 -47.58
C GLY A 8 38.58 17.95 -47.14
N SER A 9 38.66 16.63 -46.92
CA SER A 9 37.81 15.48 -47.22
C SER A 9 38.25 14.21 -46.44
N SER A 10 37.31 13.28 -46.24
CA SER A 10 37.40 11.80 -46.31
C SER A 10 38.47 11.00 -45.53
N ALA A 11 38.00 10.18 -44.57
CA ALA A 11 38.49 8.82 -44.38
C ALA A 11 37.34 7.88 -43.96
N THR A 12 37.21 6.82 -44.74
CA THR A 12 36.32 5.64 -44.71
C THR A 12 36.01 5.01 -43.35
N PHE A 13 34.71 4.77 -43.06
CA PHE A 13 34.26 3.79 -42.07
C PHE A 13 34.14 2.40 -42.73
N ARG A 14 34.81 1.39 -42.17
CA ARG A 14 34.63 -0.02 -42.51
C ARG A 14 33.52 -0.58 -41.62
N GLU A 15 32.45 -1.07 -42.22
CA GLU A 15 31.46 -1.94 -41.57
C GLU A 15 32.12 -3.29 -41.24
N HIS A 16 31.94 -3.77 -40.01
CA HIS A 16 32.14 -5.18 -39.65
C HIS A 16 30.78 -5.70 -39.18
N MET A 17 30.06 -6.33 -40.12
CA MET A 17 28.91 -7.18 -39.80
C MET A 17 29.42 -8.51 -39.24
N ILE A 18 28.94 -8.88 -38.04
CA ILE A 18 29.09 -10.21 -37.46
C ILE A 18 27.85 -11.04 -37.90
N PRO A 19 28.01 -12.26 -38.45
CA PRO A 19 26.88 -13.08 -38.90
C PRO A 19 26.06 -13.64 -37.73
N ALA A 20 24.73 -13.61 -37.88
CA ALA A 20 23.75 -14.18 -36.95
C ALA A 20 23.66 -15.72 -37.07
N SER A 21 24.69 -16.44 -36.62
CA SER A 21 24.64 -17.92 -36.55
C SER A 21 25.27 -18.58 -35.32
N ASP A 22 25.71 -17.86 -34.29
CA ASP A 22 26.29 -18.47 -33.07
C ASP A 22 25.70 -17.88 -31.78
N ILE A 23 24.38 -18.02 -31.59
CA ILE A 23 23.75 -17.88 -30.27
C ILE A 23 23.11 -19.23 -29.94
N ASP A 24 23.72 -19.93 -28.99
CA ASP A 24 23.26 -21.20 -28.45
C ASP A 24 21.95 -20.98 -27.66
N THR A 25 20.84 -21.45 -28.23
CA THR A 25 19.49 -21.37 -27.63
C THR A 25 19.12 -22.61 -26.81
N SER A 26 20.08 -23.44 -26.40
CA SER A 26 19.80 -24.55 -25.51
C SER A 26 19.84 -24.10 -24.04
N ILE A 27 18.68 -23.77 -23.46
CA ILE A 27 18.25 -23.98 -22.04
C ILE A 27 16.77 -23.55 -21.91
N TRP A 28 15.88 -23.88 -22.84
CA TRP A 28 14.42 -23.81 -22.58
C TRP A 28 13.69 -24.81 -23.48
N MET A 29 13.37 -26.00 -22.95
CA MET A 29 12.13 -26.79 -23.16
C MET A 29 12.32 -28.29 -22.81
N GLY A 30 11.35 -28.82 -22.06
CA GLY A 30 11.08 -30.25 -21.82
C GLY A 30 10.67 -30.47 -20.36
N PHE A 31 9.46 -30.91 -19.99
CA PHE A 31 8.57 -31.87 -20.65
C PHE A 31 7.09 -31.66 -20.24
N GLY A 32 6.19 -32.00 -21.17
CA GLY A 32 4.76 -32.20 -20.94
C GLY A 32 4.45 -33.47 -20.15
N GLY A 33 3.24 -33.51 -19.57
CA GLY A 33 2.83 -34.50 -18.58
C GLY A 33 2.28 -35.82 -19.11
N THR A 34 1.82 -36.67 -18.18
CA THR A 34 0.73 -37.65 -18.34
C THR A 34 0.26 -38.15 -16.96
N SER A 35 -1.00 -38.57 -16.91
CA SER A 35 -1.76 -39.10 -15.78
C SER A 35 -1.34 -40.50 -15.31
N SER A 36 -1.48 -40.80 -14.01
CA SER A 36 -2.41 -41.81 -13.46
C SER A 36 -1.94 -42.54 -12.18
N SER A 37 -2.92 -42.82 -11.32
CA SER A 37 -3.08 -44.00 -10.43
C SER A 37 -2.42 -44.05 -9.02
N ARG A 38 -3.33 -44.04 -8.03
CA ARG A 38 -3.43 -44.82 -6.78
C ARG A 38 -2.17 -45.49 -6.20
N GLY A 39 -1.92 -45.24 -4.91
CA GLY A 39 -1.12 -46.10 -4.03
C GLY A 39 -1.29 -45.73 -2.55
N ASN A 40 -1.93 -46.63 -1.80
CA ASN A 40 -2.17 -46.59 -0.36
C ASN A 40 -0.89 -46.71 0.50
N THR A 41 -1.07 -46.47 1.81
CA THR A 41 -0.40 -47.10 2.99
C THR A 41 1.04 -46.65 3.37
N VAL A 42 1.48 -46.46 4.63
CA VAL A 42 0.89 -46.48 6.00
C VAL A 42 1.99 -46.13 7.06
N PHE A 43 1.58 -45.65 8.26
CA PHE A 43 2.23 -45.58 9.61
C PHE A 43 3.33 -44.52 9.95
N PRO A 44 3.54 -44.14 11.26
CA PRO A 44 2.78 -44.46 12.48
C PRO A 44 2.40 -43.27 13.40
N HIS A 45 1.50 -43.61 14.33
CA HIS A 45 1.08 -42.90 15.53
C HIS A 45 2.20 -42.22 16.36
N ARG A 46 1.90 -41.02 16.85
CA ARG A 46 2.30 -40.59 18.20
C ARG A 46 1.07 -40.19 19.03
N LYS A 47 1.01 -40.77 20.23
CA LYS A 47 -0.06 -40.64 21.22
C LYS A 47 0.05 -39.32 21.98
N SER A 48 -1.13 -38.71 22.19
CA SER A 48 -1.63 -38.02 23.38
C SER A 48 -0.66 -37.22 24.28
N GLY A 49 -0.93 -35.92 24.39
CA GLY A 49 -0.72 -35.09 25.58
C GLY A 49 -1.88 -34.11 25.67
N ALA A 50 -2.66 -34.18 26.76
CA ALA A 50 -3.91 -33.48 26.96
C ALA A 50 -3.72 -31.98 27.30
N ALA A 51 -4.62 -31.12 26.83
CA ALA A 51 -4.94 -29.87 27.49
C ALA A 51 -6.39 -29.42 27.18
N HIS A 52 -7.15 -29.30 28.26
CA HIS A 52 -8.38 -28.55 28.51
C HIS A 52 -9.55 -28.54 27.51
N ARG A 53 -10.59 -29.27 27.93
CA ARG A 53 -12.01 -28.94 27.68
C ARG A 53 -12.31 -27.55 28.22
N THR A 54 -12.88 -26.69 27.38
CA THR A 54 -13.82 -25.65 27.79
C THR A 54 -15.15 -25.90 27.05
N SER A 55 -16.11 -26.30 27.88
CA SER A 55 -17.57 -26.24 27.74
C SER A 55 -18.20 -25.86 26.38
N ASN A 56 -19.00 -26.79 25.87
CA ASN A 56 -20.28 -26.49 25.22
C ASN A 56 -21.05 -25.47 26.06
N THR A 57 -21.29 -24.28 25.50
CA THR A 57 -22.41 -23.44 25.91
C THR A 57 -23.55 -23.65 24.92
N SER A 58 -24.65 -24.10 25.50
CA SER A 58 -25.97 -24.31 24.93
C SER A 58 -26.47 -23.10 24.16
N PHE A 59 -27.16 -23.37 23.05
CA PHE A 59 -28.04 -22.42 22.40
C PHE A 59 -29.15 -22.03 23.37
N ASP A 60 -29.06 -20.83 23.94
CA ASP A 60 -30.18 -20.25 24.67
C ASP A 60 -31.23 -19.76 23.67
N THR A 61 -32.43 -20.27 23.92
CA THR A 61 -33.67 -20.04 23.19
C THR A 61 -34.35 -18.80 23.75
N ALA A 62 -34.09 -17.63 23.17
CA ALA A 62 -34.93 -16.45 23.32
C ALA A 62 -34.42 -15.35 22.38
N ASP A 63 -34.84 -15.35 21.12
CA ASP A 63 -35.19 -14.09 20.46
C ASP A 63 -36.16 -14.31 19.31
N GLU A 64 -37.10 -13.38 19.20
CA GLU A 64 -38.42 -13.55 18.59
C GLU A 64 -38.44 -13.29 17.07
N GLN A 65 -39.49 -13.83 16.41
CA GLN A 65 -39.87 -13.72 14.99
C GLN A 65 -39.18 -14.67 13.99
N GLU A 66 -39.77 -15.86 13.81
CA GLU A 66 -39.55 -16.71 12.63
C GLU A 66 -40.03 -15.98 11.37
N VAL A 67 -39.08 -15.54 10.53
CA VAL A 67 -39.40 -15.04 9.18
C VAL A 67 -40.03 -16.18 8.38
N ALA A 68 -41.33 -16.08 8.12
CA ALA A 68 -42.09 -17.08 7.37
C ALA A 68 -41.76 -17.03 5.88
N LEU A 69 -41.30 -18.15 5.33
CA LEU A 69 -41.06 -18.29 3.88
C LEU A 69 -42.39 -18.33 3.12
N ASP A 70 -42.56 -17.46 2.15
CA ASP A 70 -43.77 -17.38 1.33
C ASP A 70 -43.76 -18.45 0.22
N ARG A 71 -44.44 -19.56 0.49
CA ARG A 71 -44.62 -20.68 -0.45
C ARG A 71 -45.56 -20.36 -1.62
N SER A 72 -46.28 -19.25 -1.57
CA SER A 72 -47.23 -18.81 -2.60
C SER A 72 -46.63 -17.80 -3.56
N SER A 73 -45.57 -17.09 -3.16
CA SER A 73 -44.74 -16.33 -4.08
C SER A 73 -44.10 -17.31 -5.06
N GLY A 74 -44.18 -17.06 -6.38
CA GLY A 74 -43.53 -17.90 -7.40
C GLY A 74 -41.99 -17.95 -7.30
N ARG A 75 -41.40 -17.48 -6.20
CA ARG A 75 -39.97 -17.46 -5.91
C ARG A 75 -39.54 -18.79 -5.27
N PRO A 76 -38.43 -19.39 -5.72
CA PRO A 76 -37.91 -20.62 -5.12
C PRO A 76 -37.57 -20.48 -3.63
N LEU A 77 -37.96 -21.46 -2.82
CA LEU A 77 -37.76 -21.43 -1.36
C LEU A 77 -36.31 -21.37 -0.90
N HIS A 78 -35.35 -21.79 -1.73
CA HIS A 78 -33.93 -21.69 -1.40
C HIS A 78 -33.39 -20.27 -1.56
N GLU A 79 -33.93 -19.47 -2.49
CA GLU A 79 -33.58 -18.04 -2.62
C GLU A 79 -34.12 -17.26 -1.42
N GLN A 80 -35.37 -17.52 -1.04
CA GLN A 80 -35.99 -16.91 0.15
C GLN A 80 -35.23 -17.27 1.43
N LEU A 81 -34.81 -18.54 1.57
CA LEU A 81 -33.99 -18.94 2.71
C LEU A 81 -32.61 -18.27 2.68
N ALA A 82 -31.97 -18.14 1.52
CA ALA A 82 -30.67 -17.45 1.41
C ALA A 82 -30.78 -16.00 1.88
N GLU A 83 -31.81 -15.25 1.47
CA GLU A 83 -32.07 -13.88 1.95
C GLU A 83 -32.23 -13.82 3.47
N VAL A 84 -33.00 -14.74 4.04
CA VAL A 84 -33.24 -14.84 5.48
C VAL A 84 -31.97 -15.15 6.28
N LEU A 85 -31.05 -15.92 5.71
CA LEU A 85 -29.75 -16.24 6.33
C LEU A 85 -28.74 -15.10 6.13
N GLN A 86 -28.75 -14.46 4.96
CA GLN A 86 -27.96 -13.27 4.64
C GLN A 86 -28.29 -12.12 5.59
N GLU A 87 -29.57 -11.90 5.88
CA GLU A 87 -30.00 -10.88 6.83
C GLU A 87 -29.44 -11.12 8.23
N ARG A 88 -29.35 -12.38 8.68
CA ARG A 88 -28.73 -12.70 9.98
C ARG A 88 -27.24 -12.40 10.03
N ILE A 89 -26.53 -12.52 8.91
CA ILE A 89 -25.12 -12.17 8.82
C ILE A 89 -24.96 -10.65 8.80
N ARG A 90 -25.77 -9.94 7.99
CA ARG A 90 -25.76 -8.47 7.90
C ARG A 90 -26.16 -7.80 9.21
N SER A 91 -27.16 -8.34 9.90
CA SER A 91 -27.58 -7.85 11.21
C SER A 91 -26.64 -8.25 12.34
N HIS A 92 -25.49 -8.89 12.06
CA HIS A 92 -24.54 -9.40 13.06
C HIS A 92 -25.15 -10.36 14.10
N MET A 93 -26.35 -10.89 13.86
CA MET A 93 -26.85 -12.03 14.65
C MET A 93 -25.93 -13.25 14.50
N TRP A 94 -25.29 -13.40 13.34
CA TRP A 94 -24.19 -14.32 13.11
C TRP A 94 -22.90 -13.57 12.80
N GLU A 95 -21.96 -13.59 13.75
CA GLU A 95 -20.68 -12.89 13.67
C GLU A 95 -19.64 -13.64 12.81
N ALA A 96 -18.62 -12.93 12.34
CA ALA A 96 -17.50 -13.52 11.59
C ALA A 96 -16.82 -14.68 12.36
N GLY A 97 -16.52 -15.77 11.66
CA GLY A 97 -15.97 -16.98 12.27
C GLY A 97 -16.97 -17.82 13.07
N MET A 98 -18.20 -17.35 13.26
CA MET A 98 -19.25 -18.12 13.93
C MET A 98 -19.69 -19.30 13.07
N ARG A 99 -19.83 -20.48 13.70
CA ARG A 99 -20.41 -21.65 13.03
C ARG A 99 -21.93 -21.51 12.95
N ILE A 100 -22.48 -21.54 11.74
CA ILE A 100 -23.94 -21.53 11.55
C ILE A 100 -24.56 -22.90 11.83
N PRO A 101 -25.88 -22.97 12.10
CA PRO A 101 -26.57 -24.25 12.25
C PRO A 101 -26.39 -25.15 11.02
N SER A 102 -26.32 -26.45 11.23
CA SER A 102 -26.11 -27.44 10.18
C SER A 102 -27.28 -27.48 9.18
N GLU A 103 -27.03 -28.02 7.98
CA GLU A 103 -28.08 -28.27 6.98
C GLU A 103 -29.30 -29.00 7.56
N HIS A 104 -29.07 -29.89 8.53
CA HIS A 104 -30.14 -30.63 9.18
C HIS A 104 -30.98 -29.77 10.12
N GLU A 105 -30.32 -28.93 10.93
CA GLU A 105 -30.99 -28.05 11.89
C GLU A 105 -31.77 -26.95 11.16
N LEU A 106 -31.19 -26.36 10.11
CA LEU A 106 -31.90 -25.38 9.26
C LEU A 106 -33.07 -26.04 8.52
N SER A 107 -32.93 -27.28 8.07
CA SER A 107 -34.03 -28.05 7.45
C SER A 107 -35.19 -28.25 8.41
N GLN A 108 -34.93 -28.54 9.69
CA GLN A 108 -35.95 -28.67 10.72
C GLN A 108 -36.58 -27.31 11.07
N ARG A 109 -35.76 -26.27 11.28
CA ARG A 109 -36.21 -24.92 11.66
C ARG A 109 -37.14 -24.31 10.61
N PHE A 110 -36.81 -24.43 9.32
CA PHE A 110 -37.59 -23.82 8.25
C PHE A 110 -38.58 -24.79 7.57
N GLY A 111 -38.66 -26.04 8.02
CA GLY A 111 -39.55 -27.05 7.45
C GLY A 111 -39.29 -27.32 5.96
N LEU A 112 -38.01 -27.34 5.55
CA LEU A 112 -37.56 -27.48 4.16
C LEU A 112 -36.79 -28.77 3.94
N ALA A 113 -36.80 -29.29 2.70
CA ALA A 113 -35.95 -30.40 2.32
C ALA A 113 -34.46 -30.00 2.43
N ARG A 114 -33.60 -30.92 2.91
CA ARG A 114 -32.15 -30.66 3.06
C ARG A 114 -31.48 -30.19 1.77
N GLY A 115 -31.92 -30.67 0.61
CA GLY A 115 -31.42 -30.21 -0.70
C GLY A 115 -31.72 -28.73 -0.98
N THR A 116 -32.86 -28.22 -0.51
CA THR A 116 -33.24 -26.80 -0.61
C THR A 116 -32.37 -25.93 0.29
N VAL A 117 -32.13 -26.39 1.53
CA VAL A 117 -31.24 -25.70 2.49
C VAL A 117 -29.80 -25.67 1.99
N ARG A 118 -29.30 -26.81 1.47
CA ARG A 118 -27.95 -26.86 0.88
C ARG A 118 -27.80 -25.86 -0.25
N ARG A 119 -28.80 -25.73 -1.11
CA ARG A 119 -28.79 -24.78 -2.23
C ARG A 119 -28.78 -23.33 -1.74
N ALA A 120 -29.49 -23.02 -0.65
CA ALA A 120 -29.43 -21.71 0.00
C ALA A 120 -28.05 -21.41 0.60
N ILE A 121 -27.43 -22.40 1.27
CA ILE A 121 -26.06 -22.26 1.80
C ILE A 121 -25.05 -22.09 0.67
N SER A 122 -25.19 -22.86 -0.43
CA SER A 122 -24.33 -22.71 -1.60
C SER A 122 -24.37 -21.31 -2.18
N ILE A 123 -25.55 -20.68 -2.27
CA ILE A 123 -25.65 -19.27 -2.70
C ILE A 123 -24.77 -18.37 -1.82
N LEU A 124 -24.84 -18.51 -0.50
CA LEU A 124 -24.08 -17.66 0.43
C LEU A 124 -22.58 -17.97 0.46
N VAL A 125 -22.19 -19.22 0.15
CA VAL A 125 -20.79 -19.62 -0.03
C VAL A 125 -20.23 -19.05 -1.33
N ASP A 126 -21.00 -19.12 -2.41
CA ASP A 126 -20.64 -18.54 -3.71
C ASP A 126 -20.55 -17.01 -3.62
N GLU A 127 -21.39 -16.37 -2.80
CA GLU A 127 -21.36 -14.94 -2.47
C GLU A 127 -20.26 -14.56 -1.47
N GLY A 128 -19.48 -15.53 -0.99
CA GLY A 128 -18.36 -15.31 -0.08
C GLY A 128 -18.74 -14.94 1.36
N MET A 129 -20.03 -14.97 1.73
CA MET A 129 -20.50 -14.69 3.09
C MET A 129 -20.36 -15.87 4.05
N LEU A 130 -20.28 -17.09 3.51
CA LEU A 130 -20.03 -18.31 4.27
C LEU A 130 -18.83 -19.07 3.71
N VAL A 131 -18.11 -19.77 4.58
CA VAL A 131 -17.05 -20.72 4.21
C VAL A 131 -17.37 -22.11 4.74
N GLN A 132 -17.21 -23.14 3.89
CA GLN A 132 -17.41 -24.53 4.28
C GLN A 132 -16.06 -25.21 4.56
N GLU A 133 -15.86 -25.63 5.81
CA GLU A 133 -14.69 -26.42 6.20
C GLU A 133 -15.05 -27.91 6.30
N ARG A 134 -14.39 -28.73 5.48
CA ARG A 134 -14.65 -30.16 5.37
C ARG A 134 -14.52 -30.85 6.73
N GLY A 135 -15.62 -31.41 7.24
CA GLY A 135 -15.68 -32.12 8.52
C GLY A 135 -15.86 -31.25 9.76
N LYS A 136 -15.83 -29.91 9.62
CA LYS A 136 -15.98 -28.96 10.73
C LYS A 136 -17.27 -28.15 10.70
N GLY A 137 -17.85 -27.93 9.52
CA GLY A 137 -19.14 -27.24 9.35
C GLY A 137 -19.06 -26.05 8.40
N THR A 138 -20.08 -25.20 8.45
CA THR A 138 -20.16 -23.95 7.69
C THR A 138 -20.01 -22.78 8.66
N PHE A 139 -19.19 -21.80 8.32
CA PHE A 139 -18.85 -20.65 9.15
C PHE A 139 -19.14 -19.35 8.42
N VAL A 140 -19.45 -18.28 9.14
CA VAL A 140 -19.54 -16.93 8.57
C VAL A 140 -18.15 -16.47 8.19
N SER A 141 -17.99 -15.97 6.96
CA SER A 141 -16.71 -15.45 6.48
C SER A 141 -16.30 -14.20 7.25
N ASP A 142 -14.99 -14.09 7.53
CA ASP A 142 -14.41 -12.84 8.03
C ASP A 142 -14.32 -11.84 6.87
N PRO A 143 -14.91 -10.63 6.98
CA PRO A 143 -14.87 -9.61 5.92
C PRO A 143 -13.45 -9.14 5.57
N GLY A 144 -12.42 -9.51 6.34
CA GLY A 144 -11.03 -9.23 6.01
C GLY A 144 -10.62 -7.78 6.27
N ILE A 145 -9.50 -7.39 5.66
CA ILE A 145 -8.80 -6.11 5.91
C ILE A 145 -9.59 -4.94 5.31
N TRP A 146 -9.87 -3.94 6.15
CA TRP A 146 -10.47 -2.66 5.75
C TRP A 146 -9.42 -1.73 5.16
N HIS A 147 -9.74 -1.11 4.02
CA HIS A 147 -8.98 0.01 3.47
C HIS A 147 -9.91 1.22 3.40
N THR A 148 -9.60 2.29 4.14
CA THR A 148 -10.22 3.61 3.94
C THR A 148 -9.87 4.10 2.53
N SER A 149 -10.85 4.02 1.62
CA SER A 149 -10.77 4.66 0.31
C SER A 149 -11.09 6.15 0.48
N GLY A 150 -10.46 7.00 -0.35
CA GLY A 150 -10.25 8.43 -0.10
C GLY A 150 -11.42 9.27 0.44
N ARG A 151 -11.07 10.31 1.22
CA ARG A 151 -11.90 11.40 1.76
C ARG A 151 -12.68 12.25 0.73
N ARG A 152 -12.90 11.76 -0.48
CA ARG A 152 -13.62 12.51 -1.52
C ARG A 152 -15.09 12.11 -1.48
N LEU A 153 -15.92 13.02 -0.99
CA LEU A 153 -17.38 12.96 -1.12
C LEU A 153 -17.73 13.22 -2.59
N LEU A 154 -17.77 12.15 -3.41
CA LEU A 154 -18.40 12.22 -4.72
C LEU A 154 -19.68 11.40 -4.70
N SER A 155 -20.80 12.06 -4.87
CA SER A 155 -22.00 11.37 -5.33
C SER A 155 -21.76 10.86 -6.75
N PHE A 156 -22.31 9.69 -7.09
CA PHE A 156 -22.18 9.13 -8.44
C PHE A 156 -22.66 10.10 -9.54
N ALA A 157 -23.71 10.88 -9.23
CA ALA A 157 -24.21 11.94 -10.10
C ALA A 157 -23.17 13.06 -10.33
N ALA A 158 -22.47 13.50 -9.29
CA ALA A 158 -21.38 14.48 -9.41
C ALA A 158 -20.23 13.94 -10.28
N SER A 159 -19.89 12.65 -10.14
CA SER A 159 -18.85 12.01 -10.96
C SER A 159 -19.21 11.96 -12.45
N LEU A 160 -20.46 11.67 -12.81
CA LEU A 160 -20.91 11.69 -14.21
C LEU A 160 -20.91 13.11 -14.80
N HIS A 161 -21.32 14.10 -14.01
CA HIS A 161 -21.31 15.50 -14.41
C HIS A 161 -19.88 16.00 -14.70
N GLU A 162 -18.92 15.70 -13.83
CA GLU A 162 -17.50 16.04 -14.05
C GLU A 162 -16.90 15.40 -15.29
N GLN A 163 -17.37 14.20 -15.65
CA GLN A 163 -16.96 13.50 -16.86
C GLN A 163 -17.66 14.02 -18.13
N GLY A 164 -18.52 15.03 -18.01
CA GLY A 164 -19.31 15.57 -19.12
C GLY A 164 -20.30 14.55 -19.69
N LYS A 165 -20.71 13.55 -18.91
CA LYS A 165 -21.68 12.53 -19.32
C LYS A 165 -23.08 12.99 -18.97
N GLU A 166 -23.92 13.17 -19.98
CA GLU A 166 -25.35 13.36 -19.75
C GLU A 166 -25.97 12.08 -19.20
N PHE A 167 -26.80 12.23 -18.17
CA PHE A 167 -27.53 11.15 -17.55
C PHE A 167 -28.94 11.58 -17.18
N VAL A 168 -29.84 10.60 -17.07
CA VAL A 168 -31.22 10.80 -16.63
C VAL A 168 -31.41 10.04 -15.32
N THR A 169 -31.93 10.71 -14.29
CA THR A 169 -32.30 10.08 -13.02
C THR A 169 -33.77 9.70 -13.03
N HIS A 170 -34.06 8.47 -12.64
CA HIS A 170 -35.40 7.96 -12.39
C HIS A 170 -35.53 7.62 -10.90
N VAL A 171 -36.41 8.30 -10.17
CA VAL A 171 -36.81 7.90 -8.82
C VAL A 171 -37.83 6.77 -8.96
N LEU A 172 -37.46 5.57 -8.55
CA LEU A 172 -38.33 4.38 -8.62
C LEU A 172 -39.17 4.20 -7.36
N ASP A 173 -38.66 4.64 -6.22
CA ASP A 173 -39.29 4.48 -4.92
C ASP A 173 -38.84 5.60 -3.99
N GLU A 174 -39.77 6.16 -3.25
CA GLU A 174 -39.53 7.20 -2.24
C GLU A 174 -40.61 7.08 -1.17
N ARG A 175 -40.20 6.76 0.06
CA ARG A 175 -41.12 6.60 1.18
C ARG A 175 -40.41 6.70 2.53
N VAL A 176 -41.12 7.22 3.52
CA VAL A 176 -40.68 7.15 4.91
C VAL A 176 -41.01 5.77 5.46
N LEU A 177 -40.00 5.09 6.01
CA LEU A 177 -40.12 3.77 6.60
C LEU A 177 -39.61 3.78 8.05
N PRO A 178 -40.16 2.94 8.94
CA PRO A 178 -39.50 2.66 10.22
C PRO A 178 -38.16 1.97 9.95
N ALA A 179 -37.08 2.49 10.54
CA ALA A 179 -35.73 1.94 10.40
C ALA A 179 -35.71 0.49 10.91
N SER A 180 -35.29 -0.44 10.04
CA SER A 180 -34.97 -1.81 10.47
C SER A 180 -33.77 -1.79 11.42
N GLU A 181 -33.51 -2.89 12.14
CA GLU A 181 -32.35 -2.97 13.03
C GLU A 181 -31.02 -2.67 12.32
N ALA A 182 -30.88 -3.11 11.07
CA ALA A 182 -29.69 -2.84 10.26
C ALA A 182 -29.55 -1.34 9.93
N VAL A 183 -30.62 -0.71 9.43
CA VAL A 183 -30.63 0.73 9.12
C VAL A 183 -30.40 1.56 10.38
N ALA A 184 -31.03 1.18 11.48
CA ALA A 184 -30.93 1.86 12.77
C ALA A 184 -29.50 1.82 13.31
N ARG A 185 -28.82 0.68 13.20
CA ARG A 185 -27.42 0.53 13.62
C ARG A 185 -26.47 1.38 12.79
N GLU A 186 -26.58 1.33 11.46
CA GLU A 186 -25.66 2.07 10.58
C GLU A 186 -25.86 3.58 10.70
N LEU A 187 -27.10 4.04 10.88
CA LEU A 187 -27.43 5.45 11.06
C LEU A 187 -27.30 5.94 12.51
N ASP A 188 -26.95 5.07 13.46
CA ASP A 188 -26.92 5.35 14.90
C ASP A 188 -28.24 5.99 15.42
N ILE A 189 -29.37 5.43 14.99
CA ILE A 189 -30.72 5.82 15.43
C ILE A 189 -31.43 4.65 16.12
N ALA A 190 -32.55 4.91 16.80
CA ALA A 190 -33.32 3.85 17.43
C ALA A 190 -34.02 2.96 16.37
N PRO A 191 -34.08 1.62 16.56
CA PRO A 191 -34.93 0.76 15.73
C PRO A 191 -36.37 1.27 15.71
N GLY A 192 -36.96 1.38 14.52
CA GLY A 192 -38.29 1.95 14.30
C GLY A 192 -38.34 3.46 14.14
N SER A 193 -37.23 4.20 14.33
CA SER A 193 -37.16 5.64 14.00
C SER A 193 -37.49 5.87 12.51
N PRO A 194 -38.13 6.99 12.16
CA PRO A 194 -38.45 7.30 10.77
C PRO A 194 -37.16 7.55 9.95
N ALA A 195 -37.01 6.81 8.86
CA ALA A 195 -35.94 7.01 7.88
C ALA A 195 -36.55 7.16 6.49
N LEU A 196 -36.05 8.11 5.71
CA LEU A 196 -36.44 8.26 4.31
C LEU A 196 -35.71 7.22 3.47
N PHE A 197 -36.46 6.31 2.84
CA PHE A 197 -35.93 5.39 1.85
C PHE A 197 -36.11 5.97 0.45
N LEU A 198 -35.03 5.95 -0.33
CA LEU A 198 -35.00 6.44 -1.71
C LEU A 198 -34.30 5.43 -2.62
N ARG A 199 -34.97 5.01 -3.69
CA ARG A 199 -34.40 4.15 -4.74
C ARG A 199 -34.38 4.87 -6.08
N ARG A 200 -33.21 4.93 -6.70
CA ARG A 200 -32.98 5.63 -7.96
C ARG A 200 -32.24 4.78 -8.97
N VAL A 201 -32.62 4.89 -10.23
CA VAL A 201 -31.86 4.36 -11.37
C VAL A 201 -31.36 5.51 -12.21
N ARG A 202 -30.13 5.39 -12.71
CA ARG A 202 -29.54 6.37 -13.63
C ARG A 202 -29.23 5.73 -14.97
N ASP A 203 -29.70 6.40 -16.02
CA ASP A 203 -29.47 6.02 -17.41
C ASP A 203 -28.38 6.91 -18.01
N VAL A 204 -27.39 6.32 -18.67
CA VAL A 204 -26.33 7.02 -19.42
C VAL A 204 -26.36 6.51 -20.86
N GLY A 205 -26.55 7.41 -21.83
CA GLY A 205 -26.64 7.02 -23.24
C GLY A 205 -27.81 6.06 -23.56
N GLY A 206 -28.87 6.06 -22.74
CA GLY A 206 -30.03 5.19 -22.89
C GLY A 206 -29.92 3.82 -22.21
N GLU A 207 -28.82 3.54 -21.51
CA GLU A 207 -28.62 2.30 -20.75
C GLU A 207 -28.66 2.56 -19.24
N SER A 208 -29.35 1.69 -18.50
CA SER A 208 -29.41 1.73 -17.03
C SER A 208 -28.10 1.21 -16.45
N VAL A 209 -27.29 2.12 -15.92
CA VAL A 209 -25.91 1.82 -15.47
C VAL A 209 -25.81 1.62 -13.96
N VAL A 210 -26.66 2.31 -13.20
CA VAL A 210 -26.59 2.34 -11.73
C VAL A 210 -27.97 2.30 -11.10
N CYS A 211 -28.10 1.48 -10.05
CA CYS A 211 -29.23 1.46 -9.14
C CYS A 211 -28.70 1.80 -7.74
N GLN A 212 -29.23 2.85 -7.13
CA GLN A 212 -28.82 3.31 -5.80
C GLN A 212 -30.01 3.29 -4.86
N GLU A 213 -29.80 2.70 -3.69
CA GLU A 213 -30.74 2.66 -2.57
C GLU A 213 -30.12 3.41 -1.40
N SER A 214 -30.85 4.37 -0.84
CA SER A 214 -30.38 5.23 0.24
C SER A 214 -31.40 5.25 1.37
N TRP A 215 -30.91 5.21 2.61
CA TRP A 215 -31.67 5.45 3.84
C TRP A 215 -31.12 6.69 4.51
N LEU A 216 -31.96 7.71 4.68
CA LEU A 216 -31.58 8.98 5.30
C LEU A 216 -32.23 9.14 6.67
N SER A 217 -31.44 9.58 7.65
CA SER A 217 -31.92 9.89 8.99
C SER A 217 -32.75 11.17 9.00
N MET A 218 -34.06 11.05 9.29
CA MET A 218 -34.95 12.22 9.38
C MET A 218 -34.72 13.01 10.67
N ASP A 219 -34.18 12.37 11.71
CA ASP A 219 -33.80 13.04 12.97
C ASP A 219 -32.61 13.99 12.73
N ALA A 220 -31.66 13.57 11.89
CA ALA A 220 -30.50 14.40 11.54
C ALA A 220 -30.77 15.38 10.39
N CYS A 221 -31.72 15.05 9.50
CA CYS A 221 -32.13 15.89 8.37
C CYS A 221 -33.64 16.14 8.42
N PRO A 222 -34.12 17.09 9.24
CA PRO A 222 -35.54 17.46 9.26
C PRO A 222 -36.03 17.92 7.87
N ASP A 223 -37.26 17.57 7.53
CA ASP A 223 -37.94 17.92 6.25
C ASP A 223 -37.28 17.37 4.98
N ILE A 224 -36.37 16.40 5.08
CA ILE A 224 -35.66 15.80 3.94
C ILE A 224 -36.61 15.11 2.93
N GLU A 225 -37.77 14.68 3.37
CA GLU A 225 -38.85 14.10 2.55
C GLU A 225 -39.52 15.11 1.61
N ASN A 226 -39.27 16.41 1.79
CA ASN A 226 -39.79 17.46 0.92
C ASN A 226 -38.81 17.87 -0.19
N ALA A 227 -37.63 17.25 -0.25
CA ALA A 227 -36.62 17.54 -1.26
C ALA A 227 -37.00 16.99 -2.65
N ASP A 228 -36.61 17.70 -3.71
CA ASP A 228 -36.86 17.25 -5.09
C ASP A 228 -35.66 16.43 -5.61
N PHE A 229 -35.62 15.14 -5.30
CA PHE A 229 -34.50 14.26 -5.68
C PHE A 229 -34.38 13.97 -7.19
N LEU A 230 -35.27 14.52 -8.03
CA LEU A 230 -35.11 14.49 -9.49
C LEU A 230 -34.16 15.59 -9.97
N HIS A 231 -34.16 16.75 -9.31
CA HIS A 231 -33.41 17.94 -9.75
C HIS A 231 -32.37 18.42 -8.73
N GLU A 232 -32.55 18.11 -7.45
CA GLU A 232 -31.62 18.39 -6.35
C GLU A 232 -30.77 17.15 -6.05
N SER A 233 -29.48 17.34 -5.74
CA SER A 233 -28.64 16.23 -5.30
C SER A 233 -28.97 15.81 -3.86
N ALA A 234 -28.76 14.53 -3.53
CA ALA A 234 -28.99 14.06 -2.16
C ALA A 234 -28.11 14.79 -1.13
N PHE A 235 -26.90 15.21 -1.52
CA PHE A 235 -25.99 15.92 -0.63
C PHE A 235 -26.46 17.35 -0.38
N ASP A 236 -26.91 18.06 -1.42
CA ASP A 236 -27.45 19.42 -1.26
C ASP A 236 -28.69 19.41 -0.36
N ALA A 237 -29.58 18.42 -0.55
CA ALA A 237 -30.76 18.24 0.29
C ALA A 237 -30.37 17.95 1.75
N VAL A 238 -29.39 17.08 1.99
CA VAL A 238 -28.86 16.76 3.34
C VAL A 238 -28.24 17.98 4.00
N GLU A 239 -27.35 18.72 3.34
CA GLU A 239 -26.72 19.90 3.93
C GLU A 239 -27.73 21.01 4.22
N ARG A 240 -28.72 21.19 3.32
CA ARG A 240 -29.81 22.15 3.51
C ARG A 240 -30.70 21.80 4.69
N CYS A 241 -31.10 20.53 4.81
CA CYS A 241 -32.00 20.05 5.86
C CYS A 241 -31.32 19.94 7.23
N SER A 242 -30.08 19.47 7.28
CA SER A 242 -29.30 19.35 8.53
C SER A 242 -28.73 20.68 9.02
N GLY A 243 -28.55 21.65 8.12
CA GLY A 243 -27.86 22.91 8.38
C GLY A 243 -26.37 22.74 8.66
N LYS A 244 -25.79 21.58 8.31
CA LYS A 244 -24.40 21.18 8.57
C LYS A 244 -23.75 20.65 7.30
N HIS A 245 -22.43 20.68 7.26
CA HIS A 245 -21.68 20.13 6.13
C HIS A 245 -21.45 18.63 6.27
N ILE A 246 -21.47 17.94 5.13
CA ILE A 246 -21.04 16.54 5.06
C ILE A 246 -19.51 16.51 5.12
N ALA A 247 -18.95 15.68 6.00
CA ALA A 247 -17.51 15.69 6.27
C ALA A 247 -16.79 14.38 5.96
N ASP A 248 -17.43 13.24 6.22
CA ASP A 248 -16.78 11.94 6.04
C ASP A 248 -17.70 10.95 5.33
N SER A 249 -17.05 9.99 4.66
CA SER A 249 -17.75 8.84 4.12
C SER A 249 -16.90 7.59 4.23
N CYS A 250 -17.49 6.53 4.78
CA CYS A 250 -16.92 5.21 4.81
C CYS A 250 -17.52 4.37 3.68
N MET A 251 -16.67 3.71 2.89
CA MET A 251 -17.09 2.93 1.73
C MET A 251 -16.56 1.49 1.82
N ARG A 252 -17.43 0.52 1.49
CA ARG A 252 -17.13 -0.90 1.39
C ARG A 252 -17.53 -1.42 0.01
N TYR A 253 -16.62 -2.10 -0.68
CA TYR A 253 -16.87 -2.68 -2.00
C TYR A 253 -17.05 -4.19 -1.88
N THR A 254 -18.07 -4.73 -2.55
CA THR A 254 -18.30 -6.17 -2.68
C THR A 254 -18.71 -6.53 -4.11
N ALA A 255 -18.42 -7.75 -4.55
CA ALA A 255 -18.93 -8.27 -5.81
C ALA A 255 -20.15 -9.18 -5.52
N ARG A 256 -21.27 -8.96 -6.22
CA ARG A 256 -22.52 -9.74 -6.03
C ARG A 256 -23.18 -10.03 -7.37
N ALA A 257 -23.95 -11.11 -7.47
CA ALA A 257 -24.86 -11.27 -8.61
C ALA A 257 -25.99 -10.22 -8.52
N ALA A 258 -26.48 -9.72 -9.67
CA ALA A 258 -27.56 -8.72 -9.69
C ALA A 258 -28.82 -9.18 -8.95
N GLY A 259 -29.16 -10.46 -9.04
CA GLY A 259 -30.44 -10.96 -8.56
C GLY A 259 -31.61 -10.46 -9.42
N LYS A 260 -32.80 -11.02 -9.23
CA LYS A 260 -33.96 -10.75 -10.11
C LYS A 260 -34.42 -9.28 -10.06
N GLU A 261 -34.38 -8.68 -8.88
CA GLU A 261 -34.85 -7.31 -8.65
C GLU A 261 -33.91 -6.29 -9.31
N HIS A 262 -32.62 -6.27 -8.96
CA HIS A 262 -31.68 -5.31 -9.56
C HIS A 262 -31.44 -5.58 -11.05
N ALA A 263 -31.52 -6.84 -11.50
CA ALA A 263 -31.46 -7.14 -12.93
C ALA A 263 -32.62 -6.55 -13.72
N ALA A 264 -33.82 -6.45 -13.12
CA ALA A 264 -34.94 -5.75 -13.73
C ALA A 264 -34.69 -4.24 -13.80
N TYR A 265 -34.17 -3.64 -12.73
CA TYR A 265 -33.85 -2.20 -12.69
C TYR A 265 -32.71 -1.83 -13.66
N LEU A 266 -31.66 -2.64 -13.72
CA LEU A 266 -30.48 -2.41 -14.54
C LEU A 266 -30.58 -3.00 -15.94
N ARG A 267 -31.68 -3.69 -16.26
CA ARG A 267 -31.93 -4.35 -17.55
C ARG A 267 -30.76 -5.26 -17.96
N CYS A 268 -30.37 -6.16 -17.05
CA CYS A 268 -29.29 -7.12 -17.23
C CYS A 268 -29.73 -8.55 -16.88
N ASP A 269 -28.81 -9.52 -16.96
CA ASP A 269 -29.07 -10.89 -16.51
C ASP A 269 -29.05 -10.95 -14.97
N ALA A 270 -29.88 -11.81 -14.37
CA ALA A 270 -29.96 -11.97 -12.90
C ALA A 270 -28.67 -12.50 -12.27
N HIS A 271 -27.82 -13.17 -13.05
CA HIS A 271 -26.52 -13.68 -12.62
C HIS A 271 -25.36 -12.79 -13.08
N ALA A 272 -25.63 -11.65 -13.72
CA ALA A 272 -24.58 -10.73 -14.13
C ALA A 272 -23.79 -10.24 -12.90
N PRO A 273 -22.45 -10.24 -12.95
CA PRO A 273 -21.62 -9.81 -11.83
C PRO A 273 -21.73 -8.30 -11.64
N MET A 274 -22.17 -7.86 -10.48
CA MET A 274 -22.30 -6.45 -10.11
C MET A 274 -21.22 -6.08 -9.10
N LEU A 275 -20.71 -4.85 -9.22
CA LEU A 275 -19.94 -4.22 -8.16
C LEU A 275 -20.91 -3.46 -7.25
N VAL A 276 -20.94 -3.81 -5.97
CA VAL A 276 -21.84 -3.21 -4.99
C VAL A 276 -21.01 -2.40 -4.01
N LEU A 277 -21.26 -1.10 -4.00
CA LEU A 277 -20.67 -0.14 -3.09
C LEU A 277 -21.65 0.13 -1.96
N GLU A 278 -21.26 -0.22 -0.74
CA GLU A 278 -21.94 0.17 0.49
C GLU A 278 -21.26 1.40 1.06
N GLN A 279 -22.03 2.43 1.39
CA GLN A 279 -21.50 3.73 1.80
C GLN A 279 -22.25 4.26 3.01
N LEU A 280 -21.52 4.65 4.05
CA LEU A 280 -22.02 5.45 5.17
C LEU A 280 -21.47 6.86 5.05
N ILE A 281 -22.32 7.86 5.28
CA ILE A 281 -21.98 9.27 5.19
C ILE A 281 -22.30 9.94 6.53
N SER A 282 -21.37 10.78 7.00
CA SER A 282 -21.49 11.49 8.26
C SER A 282 -21.27 12.99 8.10
N LEU A 283 -21.95 13.77 8.93
CA LEU A 283 -21.76 15.21 9.06
C LEU A 283 -20.43 15.55 9.77
N GLU A 284 -20.06 16.83 9.75
CA GLU A 284 -18.85 17.36 10.39
C GLU A 284 -18.73 17.12 11.90
N ASP A 285 -19.84 16.84 12.58
CA ASP A 285 -19.85 16.47 14.00
C ASP A 285 -19.82 14.95 14.24
N GLY A 286 -19.69 14.15 13.16
CA GLY A 286 -19.64 12.70 13.20
C GLY A 286 -21.01 12.01 13.13
N THR A 287 -22.12 12.76 13.12
CA THR A 287 -23.47 12.18 13.04
C THR A 287 -23.65 11.40 11.73
N PRO A 288 -23.97 10.09 11.75
CA PRO A 288 -24.30 9.34 10.55
C PRO A 288 -25.65 9.82 9.96
N ILE A 289 -25.70 10.10 8.67
CA ILE A 289 -26.88 10.70 8.03
C ILE A 289 -27.46 9.93 6.86
N GLU A 290 -26.63 9.17 6.15
CA GLU A 290 -27.06 8.37 5.00
C GLU A 290 -26.27 7.07 4.98
N TRP A 291 -27.00 5.96 4.91
CA TRP A 291 -26.46 4.67 4.56
C TRP A 291 -27.01 4.28 3.19
N SER A 292 -26.16 3.83 2.28
CA SER A 292 -26.58 3.53 0.91
C SER A 292 -25.90 2.32 0.31
N LEU A 293 -26.60 1.68 -0.64
CA LEU A 293 -26.12 0.59 -1.48
C LEU A 293 -26.21 1.03 -2.94
N THR A 294 -25.07 1.06 -3.62
CA THR A 294 -24.95 1.43 -5.03
C THR A 294 -24.53 0.21 -5.85
N TRP A 295 -25.41 -0.25 -6.73
CA TRP A 295 -25.20 -1.37 -7.64
C TRP A 295 -24.73 -0.86 -9.00
N LEU A 296 -23.52 -1.26 -9.39
CA LEU A 296 -22.83 -0.85 -10.62
C LEU A 296 -22.78 -2.03 -11.61
N ARG A 297 -23.27 -1.78 -12.83
CA ARG A 297 -23.30 -2.78 -13.91
C ARG A 297 -21.92 -3.08 -14.50
N ASP A 298 -21.69 -4.36 -14.83
CA ASP A 298 -20.46 -4.87 -15.46
C ASP A 298 -20.20 -4.26 -16.84
N ASN A 299 -18.92 -4.16 -17.21
CA ASN A 299 -18.43 -3.62 -18.50
C ASN A 299 -18.82 -2.17 -18.85
N LEU A 300 -19.55 -1.47 -17.97
CA LEU A 300 -19.95 -0.06 -18.14
C LEU A 300 -19.43 0.84 -17.01
N SER A 301 -19.02 0.25 -15.89
CA SER A 301 -18.51 0.98 -14.71
C SER A 301 -17.03 0.70 -14.51
N ILE A 302 -16.17 1.68 -14.82
CA ILE A 302 -14.74 1.65 -14.48
C ILE A 302 -14.59 2.37 -13.14
N LEU A 303 -14.17 1.65 -12.10
CA LEU A 303 -13.89 2.25 -10.81
C LEU A 303 -12.47 2.83 -10.82
N GLY A 304 -12.37 4.13 -11.10
CA GLY A 304 -11.14 4.90 -10.96
C GLY A 304 -11.12 5.64 -9.64
N SER A 305 -10.10 5.41 -8.80
CA SER A 305 -9.86 6.28 -7.65
C SER A 305 -9.32 7.61 -8.15
N SER A 306 -10.09 8.68 -7.97
CA SER A 306 -9.66 10.04 -8.27
C SER A 306 -9.50 10.82 -6.97
N VAL A 307 -8.25 11.14 -6.62
CA VAL A 307 -7.94 12.05 -5.52
C VAL A 307 -8.05 13.47 -6.07
N GLN A 308 -9.21 14.11 -5.95
CA GLN A 308 -9.36 15.50 -6.38
C GLN A 308 -8.79 16.43 -5.33
N ASP A 309 -7.84 17.26 -5.75
CA ASP A 309 -7.30 18.42 -5.04
C ASP A 309 -8.42 19.34 -4.51
N CYS A 310 -8.65 19.37 -3.20
CA CYS A 310 -9.43 20.44 -2.58
C CYS A 310 -8.56 21.69 -2.51
N ARG A 311 -8.43 22.39 -3.65
CA ARG A 311 -8.18 23.83 -3.65
C ARG A 311 -9.53 24.52 -3.43
N LEU A 312 -9.98 24.61 -2.19
CA LEU A 312 -11.07 25.50 -1.80
C LEU A 312 -10.46 26.78 -1.23
N GLY A 313 -10.71 27.89 -1.93
CA GLY A 313 -10.78 29.22 -1.34
C GLY A 313 -9.46 29.88 -0.94
N ALA A 314 -8.73 30.42 -1.91
CA ALA A 314 -7.94 31.62 -1.69
C ALA A 314 -8.91 32.82 -1.47
N ALA A 315 -9.40 32.99 -0.24
CA ALA A 315 -10.00 34.24 0.22
C ALA A 315 -10.01 34.31 1.75
N LEU A 316 -9.05 35.06 2.29
CA LEU A 316 -9.13 35.86 3.52
C LEU A 316 -9.78 35.22 4.75
N VAL A 317 -8.99 34.48 5.52
CA VAL A 317 -8.97 34.62 6.98
C VAL A 317 -7.50 34.69 7.40
N SER A 318 -7.01 35.91 7.67
CA SER A 318 -5.85 36.06 8.54
C SER A 318 -6.31 35.70 9.95
N THR A 319 -6.27 34.43 10.29
CA THR A 319 -6.08 34.05 11.68
C THR A 319 -4.60 33.81 11.81
N ASP A 320 -3.95 34.71 12.54
CA ASP A 320 -2.67 34.44 13.18
C ASP A 320 -2.86 33.21 14.07
N VAL A 321 -2.80 32.02 13.48
CA VAL A 321 -2.54 30.80 14.21
C VAL A 321 -1.06 30.88 14.54
N THR A 322 -0.78 31.51 15.67
CA THR A 322 0.46 31.22 16.38
C THR A 322 0.38 29.75 16.73
N ILE A 323 1.00 28.91 15.91
CA ILE A 323 1.21 27.51 16.25
C ILE A 323 2.09 27.56 17.49
N ASN A 324 1.49 27.35 18.65
CA ASN A 324 2.26 27.02 19.84
C ASN A 324 2.99 25.71 19.52
N HIS A 325 4.28 25.83 19.23
CA HIS A 325 5.21 24.71 19.00
C HIS A 325 5.41 23.80 20.23
N GLN A 326 4.49 23.81 21.20
CA GLN A 326 4.66 23.15 22.50
C GLN A 326 4.01 21.76 22.59
N ASP A 327 3.23 21.32 21.60
CA ASP A 327 2.58 19.98 21.62
C ASP A 327 2.97 19.08 20.42
N ILE A 328 4.19 19.22 19.90
CA ILE A 328 4.83 18.09 19.22
C ILE A 328 5.39 17.21 20.34
N PRO A 329 5.01 15.93 20.47
CA PRO A 329 5.59 15.08 21.50
C PRO A 329 7.12 15.13 21.40
N GLU A 330 7.77 15.46 22.50
CA GLU A 330 9.23 15.51 22.59
C GLU A 330 9.83 14.25 21.94
N SER A 331 10.73 14.49 20.99
CA SER A 331 11.46 13.46 20.23
C SER A 331 12.08 12.42 21.14
N LYS A 332 12.21 11.18 20.63
CA LYS A 332 13.12 10.10 21.10
C LYS A 332 14.06 10.57 22.22
N THR A 333 13.79 10.12 23.44
CA THR A 333 14.58 10.47 24.62
C THR A 333 16.01 9.94 24.49
N GLY A 334 16.93 10.83 24.08
CA GLY A 334 18.37 10.63 24.01
C GLY A 334 18.90 10.36 22.59
N ARG A 335 19.74 11.25 22.07
CA ARG A 335 20.52 11.02 20.83
C ARG A 335 21.51 9.88 21.03
N LEU A 336 21.62 8.99 20.04
CA LEU A 336 22.62 7.93 20.07
C LEU A 336 24.04 8.51 20.02
N SER A 337 24.94 7.93 20.79
CA SER A 337 26.36 8.23 20.75
C SER A 337 27.00 7.74 19.44
N ARG A 338 28.17 8.30 19.10
CA ARG A 338 28.99 7.83 17.96
C ARG A 338 29.17 6.31 17.98
N ARG A 339 29.59 5.79 19.14
CA ARG A 339 29.83 4.37 19.38
C ARG A 339 28.59 3.52 19.13
N GLU A 340 27.42 3.94 19.61
CA GLU A 340 26.17 3.21 19.38
C GLU A 340 25.79 3.16 17.90
N LEU A 341 25.95 4.26 17.17
CA LEU A 341 25.69 4.31 15.72
C LEU A 341 26.68 3.44 14.93
N GLU A 342 27.97 3.47 15.27
CA GLU A 342 29.00 2.63 14.64
C GLU A 342 28.76 1.14 14.89
N LEU A 343 28.34 0.77 16.11
CA LEU A 343 27.96 -0.61 16.43
C LEU A 343 26.71 -1.06 15.65
N ARG A 344 25.71 -0.19 15.50
CA ARG A 344 24.51 -0.47 14.68
C ARG A 344 24.86 -0.65 13.20
N ALA A 345 25.73 0.19 12.65
CA ALA A 345 26.23 0.06 11.28
C ALA A 345 27.03 -1.25 11.08
N LEU A 346 27.86 -1.63 12.05
CA LEU A 346 28.58 -2.91 12.02
C LEU A 346 27.62 -4.12 12.08
N ASP A 347 26.58 -4.05 12.91
CA ASP A 347 25.55 -5.10 12.96
C ASP A 347 24.77 -5.21 11.64
N ILE A 348 24.42 -4.08 11.01
CA ILE A 348 23.82 -4.06 9.67
C ILE A 348 24.70 -4.79 8.66
N ARG A 349 26.02 -4.50 8.64
CA ARG A 349 26.96 -5.20 7.75
C ARG A 349 27.01 -6.69 8.03
N ARG A 350 27.10 -7.07 9.31
CA ARG A 350 27.19 -8.46 9.73
C ARG A 350 25.98 -9.27 9.25
N LYS A 351 24.78 -8.74 9.45
CA LYS A 351 23.53 -9.38 9.01
C LYS A 351 23.36 -9.37 7.49
N ALA A 352 23.78 -8.30 6.81
CA ALA A 352 23.79 -8.23 5.35
C ALA A 352 24.65 -9.34 4.72
N VAL A 353 25.85 -9.57 5.26
CA VAL A 353 26.73 -10.67 4.85
C VAL A 353 26.17 -12.02 5.29
N GLY A 354 25.45 -12.07 6.42
CA GLY A 354 24.75 -13.26 6.92
C GLY A 354 23.87 -13.92 5.87
N PHE A 355 23.08 -13.16 5.10
CA PHE A 355 22.29 -13.73 4.00
C PHE A 355 23.13 -14.55 3.00
N ALA A 356 24.33 -14.05 2.68
CA ALA A 356 25.24 -14.71 1.74
C ALA A 356 26.02 -15.87 2.38
N LEU A 357 26.14 -15.91 3.70
CA LEU A 357 26.70 -17.05 4.43
C LEU A 357 25.68 -18.18 4.58
N ASP A 358 24.42 -17.83 4.83
CA ASP A 358 23.33 -18.78 5.04
C ASP A 358 22.88 -19.46 3.74
N ASP A 359 22.91 -18.73 2.62
CA ASP A 359 22.64 -19.26 1.30
C ASP A 359 23.75 -18.86 0.30
N PRO A 360 24.90 -19.56 0.31
CA PRO A 360 26.07 -19.24 -0.51
C PRO A 360 25.93 -19.68 -1.98
N ALA A 361 24.76 -20.20 -2.39
CA ALA A 361 24.54 -20.67 -3.76
C ALA A 361 24.16 -19.54 -4.73
N HIS A 362 23.84 -18.35 -4.23
CA HIS A 362 23.37 -17.21 -5.01
C HIS A 362 24.31 -16.00 -4.90
N PRO A 363 24.52 -15.23 -5.98
CA PRO A 363 25.33 -14.02 -5.91
C PRO A 363 24.57 -12.89 -5.22
N TYR A 364 25.29 -12.06 -4.47
CA TYR A 364 24.72 -10.95 -3.69
C TYR A 364 25.44 -9.63 -3.96
N HIS A 365 24.67 -8.54 -3.85
CA HIS A 365 25.15 -7.17 -4.01
C HIS A 365 25.78 -6.62 -2.73
N LEU A 366 26.80 -7.32 -2.20
CA LEU A 366 27.42 -6.95 -0.92
C LEU A 366 28.15 -5.62 -1.00
N GLY A 367 28.94 -5.35 -2.05
CA GLY A 367 29.74 -4.13 -2.15
C GLY A 367 28.92 -2.85 -1.95
N GLY A 368 27.84 -2.70 -2.71
CA GLY A 368 26.95 -1.53 -2.61
C GLY A 368 26.03 -1.52 -1.39
N SER A 369 25.85 -2.66 -0.70
CA SER A 369 25.10 -2.74 0.56
C SER A 369 25.97 -2.31 1.74
N LEU A 370 27.23 -2.77 1.78
CA LEU A 370 28.16 -2.48 2.86
C LEU A 370 28.65 -1.03 2.87
N SER A 371 28.69 -0.36 1.71
CA SER A 371 28.98 1.09 1.63
C SER A 371 27.92 1.93 2.36
N ALA A 372 26.66 1.50 2.31
CA ALA A 372 25.52 2.27 2.81
C ALA A 372 25.15 2.00 4.28
N ALA A 373 25.91 1.17 5.00
CA ALA A 373 25.54 0.72 6.34
C ALA A 373 25.42 1.88 7.36
N GLU A 374 26.35 2.83 7.38
CA GLU A 374 26.25 4.02 8.25
C GLU A 374 25.06 4.90 7.87
N ILE A 375 24.81 5.07 6.56
CA ILE A 375 23.66 5.85 6.07
C ILE A 375 22.36 5.27 6.63
N PHE A 376 22.15 3.95 6.50
CA PHE A 376 20.96 3.29 7.05
C PHE A 376 20.91 3.35 8.57
N ALA A 377 22.02 3.11 9.26
CA ALA A 377 22.09 3.13 10.72
C ALA A 377 21.65 4.50 11.26
N VAL A 378 22.24 5.58 10.75
CA VAL A 378 21.92 6.95 11.14
C VAL A 378 20.48 7.29 10.78
N LEU A 379 20.06 6.98 9.55
CA LEU A 379 18.78 7.41 9.05
C LEU A 379 17.61 6.77 9.82
N LEU A 380 17.60 5.44 9.98
CA LEU A 380 16.48 4.72 10.57
C LEU A 380 16.46 4.73 12.11
N ASN A 381 17.62 4.80 12.75
CA ASN A 381 17.68 4.76 14.22
C ASN A 381 17.63 6.16 14.85
N GLU A 382 18.23 7.17 14.22
CA GLU A 382 18.41 8.50 14.81
C GLU A 382 17.57 9.59 14.13
N VAL A 383 17.62 9.67 12.79
CA VAL A 383 17.09 10.85 12.06
C VAL A 383 15.60 10.75 11.72
N MET A 384 15.12 9.57 11.29
CA MET A 384 13.75 9.39 10.84
C MET A 384 12.78 9.24 12.00
N HIS A 385 11.62 9.87 11.84
CA HIS A 385 10.41 9.51 12.55
C HIS A 385 9.79 8.28 11.90
N THR A 386 9.91 7.11 12.52
CA THR A 386 9.55 5.83 11.87
C THR A 386 8.11 5.42 12.11
N GLY A 387 7.42 6.07 13.05
CA GLY A 387 6.11 5.66 13.52
C GLY A 387 6.12 4.43 14.43
N LYS A 388 7.22 3.68 14.47
CA LYS A 388 7.54 2.72 15.55
C LYS A 388 8.02 3.44 16.81
N ASP A 389 8.35 4.72 16.69
CA ASP A 389 8.70 5.63 17.79
C ASP A 389 7.51 6.40 18.37
N GLY A 390 6.27 6.01 18.03
CA GLY A 390 5.04 6.67 18.48
C GLY A 390 4.53 7.76 17.55
N THR A 391 5.28 8.11 16.49
CA THR A 391 4.78 9.02 15.45
C THR A 391 3.57 8.38 14.76
N PRO A 392 2.46 9.11 14.50
CA PRO A 392 1.36 8.57 13.71
C PRO A 392 1.86 8.04 12.36
N TRP A 393 1.44 6.84 11.99
CA TRP A 393 1.98 6.13 10.83
C TRP A 393 1.94 6.94 9.53
N ASP A 394 0.89 7.71 9.32
CA ASP A 394 0.73 8.56 8.14
C ASP A 394 1.69 9.76 8.11
N ASN A 395 2.14 10.21 9.28
CA ASN A 395 3.06 11.33 9.48
C ASN A 395 4.52 10.88 9.65
N ARG A 396 4.82 9.58 9.55
CA ARG A 396 6.19 9.09 9.58
C ARG A 396 7.00 9.62 8.38
N ASP A 397 8.30 9.74 8.58
CA ASP A 397 9.26 9.91 7.51
C ASP A 397 9.29 8.65 6.62
N ARG A 398 9.44 8.81 5.32
CA ARG A 398 9.44 7.72 4.34
C ARG A 398 10.81 7.55 3.71
N LEU A 399 11.24 6.32 3.53
CA LEU A 399 12.52 5.97 2.89
C LEU A 399 12.28 5.23 1.57
N VAL A 400 12.75 5.83 0.48
CA VAL A 400 12.83 5.19 -0.84
C VAL A 400 14.25 4.72 -1.07
N LEU A 401 14.44 3.42 -1.29
CA LEU A 401 15.72 2.87 -1.72
C LEU A 401 15.72 2.77 -3.25
N SER A 402 16.30 3.76 -3.93
CA SER A 402 16.37 3.78 -5.40
C SER A 402 17.44 2.81 -5.93
N LYS A 403 18.61 2.79 -5.30
CA LYS A 403 19.65 1.76 -5.49
C LYS A 403 19.26 0.43 -4.83
N ALA A 404 18.15 -0.13 -5.30
CA ALA A 404 17.44 -1.27 -4.73
C ALA A 404 18.30 -2.52 -4.48
N HIS A 405 19.36 -2.71 -5.26
CA HIS A 405 20.30 -3.81 -5.08
C HIS A 405 21.04 -3.75 -3.72
N ALA A 406 21.06 -2.60 -3.04
CA ALA A 406 21.63 -2.45 -1.69
C ALA A 406 20.69 -2.90 -0.55
N ALA A 407 19.61 -3.63 -0.87
CA ALA A 407 18.60 -4.06 0.08
C ALA A 407 19.13 -4.94 1.22
N LEU A 408 20.24 -5.65 1.01
CA LEU A 408 20.86 -6.51 2.01
C LEU A 408 21.24 -5.73 3.28
N ALA A 409 21.59 -4.45 3.16
CA ALA A 409 21.84 -3.57 4.30
C ALA A 409 20.58 -2.83 4.79
N LEU A 410 19.58 -2.64 3.93
CA LEU A 410 18.29 -2.08 4.32
C LEU A 410 17.55 -2.99 5.31
N TYR A 411 17.52 -4.31 5.07
CA TYR A 411 16.71 -5.22 5.89
C TYR A 411 17.14 -5.30 7.36
N PRO A 412 18.43 -5.46 7.68
CA PRO A 412 18.90 -5.35 9.07
C PRO A 412 18.59 -3.99 9.70
N ALA A 413 18.65 -2.90 8.92
CA ALA A 413 18.34 -1.57 9.43
C ALA A 413 16.84 -1.40 9.72
N LEU A 414 15.97 -1.97 8.88
CA LEU A 414 14.52 -2.03 9.10
C LEU A 414 14.17 -2.89 10.32
N GLU A 415 14.90 -3.97 10.54
CA GLU A 415 14.78 -4.81 11.73
C GLU A 415 15.18 -4.04 13.00
N GLN A 416 16.32 -3.34 12.98
CA GLN A 416 16.73 -2.47 14.10
C GLN A 416 15.70 -1.36 14.40
N ALA A 417 14.97 -0.88 13.39
CA ALA A 417 13.91 0.11 13.52
C ALA A 417 12.51 -0.50 13.83
N GLY A 418 12.38 -1.82 13.92
CA GLY A 418 11.14 -2.52 14.28
C GLY A 418 10.11 -2.64 13.16
N TYR A 419 10.51 -2.47 11.90
CA TYR A 419 9.67 -2.71 10.73
C TYR A 419 9.67 -4.17 10.28
N VAL A 420 10.80 -4.86 10.43
CA VAL A 420 11.02 -6.24 10.02
C VAL A 420 11.34 -7.07 11.27
N SER A 421 10.87 -8.32 11.33
CA SER A 421 11.15 -9.22 12.45
C SER A 421 12.35 -10.12 12.20
N GLU A 422 12.94 -10.70 13.26
CA GLU A 422 13.95 -11.76 13.12
C GLU A 422 13.42 -12.95 12.31
N GLU A 423 12.12 -13.27 12.43
CA GLU A 423 11.48 -14.33 11.66
C GLU A 423 11.48 -14.00 10.16
N ASP A 424 11.14 -12.76 9.79
CA ASP A 424 11.20 -12.30 8.40
C ASP A 424 12.61 -12.45 7.82
N MET A 425 13.65 -12.09 8.59
CA MET A 425 15.05 -12.23 8.20
C MET A 425 15.44 -13.71 8.01
N SER A 426 15.00 -14.58 8.93
CA SER A 426 15.35 -16.01 8.92
C SER A 426 14.79 -16.80 7.73
N ARG A 427 13.76 -16.27 7.06
CA ARG A 427 13.15 -16.89 5.86
C ARG A 427 14.02 -16.72 4.60
N GLY A 428 15.11 -15.96 4.69
CA GLY A 428 16.02 -15.70 3.58
C GLY A 428 15.40 -14.83 2.49
N LEU A 429 16.09 -14.73 1.34
CA LEU A 429 15.69 -13.88 0.21
C LEU A 429 15.13 -14.68 -0.99
N TYR A 430 15.12 -16.00 -0.88
CA TYR A 430 14.75 -16.94 -1.95
C TYR A 430 13.78 -17.99 -1.44
N GLY A 431 12.99 -18.56 -2.36
CA GLY A 431 12.01 -19.61 -2.05
C GLY A 431 10.60 -19.08 -1.79
N SER A 432 9.64 -20.01 -1.62
CA SER A 432 8.21 -19.68 -1.49
C SER A 432 7.85 -18.96 -0.19
N GLU A 433 8.66 -19.14 0.85
CA GLU A 433 8.43 -18.56 2.18
C GLU A 433 9.07 -17.18 2.33
N ALA A 434 9.90 -16.76 1.38
CA ALA A 434 10.61 -15.49 1.43
C ALA A 434 9.63 -14.31 1.36
N VAL A 435 9.76 -13.40 2.33
CA VAL A 435 9.00 -12.14 2.40
C VAL A 435 9.87 -10.92 2.10
N LEU A 436 11.19 -11.11 2.15
CA LEU A 436 12.22 -10.18 1.72
C LEU A 436 12.85 -10.73 0.43
N PHE A 437 13.40 -9.86 -0.42
CA PHE A 437 13.85 -10.26 -1.75
C PHE A 437 15.17 -9.57 -2.11
N LYS A 438 16.00 -10.17 -2.97
CA LYS A 438 17.27 -9.55 -3.42
C LYS A 438 17.09 -8.11 -3.94
N HIS A 439 15.97 -7.84 -4.61
CA HIS A 439 15.46 -6.50 -4.87
C HIS A 439 14.12 -6.33 -4.13
N PRO A 440 13.94 -5.27 -3.32
CA PRO A 440 12.75 -5.14 -2.49
C PRO A 440 11.48 -5.10 -3.32
N ARG A 441 10.47 -5.83 -2.87
CA ARG A 441 9.08 -5.63 -3.29
C ARG A 441 8.44 -4.64 -2.33
N ARG A 442 7.66 -3.69 -2.86
CA ARG A 442 6.90 -2.75 -2.04
C ARG A 442 6.05 -3.50 -1.02
N ASP A 443 6.29 -3.16 0.24
CA ASP A 443 5.56 -3.66 1.39
C ASP A 443 5.58 -2.58 2.48
N LEU A 444 4.50 -1.80 2.54
CA LEU A 444 4.41 -0.68 3.46
C LEU A 444 4.46 -1.13 4.92
N CYS A 445 3.92 -2.29 5.27
CA CYS A 445 3.91 -2.73 6.67
C CYS A 445 5.33 -2.98 7.21
N ARG A 446 6.27 -3.29 6.30
CA ARG A 446 7.71 -3.45 6.54
C ARG A 446 8.52 -2.20 6.21
N GLY A 447 7.87 -1.05 5.99
CA GLY A 447 8.56 0.21 5.69
C GLY A 447 9.19 0.27 4.29
N ILE A 448 8.83 -0.62 3.38
CA ILE A 448 9.37 -0.68 2.02
C ILE A 448 8.44 0.08 1.07
N GLU A 449 8.81 1.32 0.74
CA GLU A 449 7.96 2.25 -0.05
C GLU A 449 7.85 1.89 -1.54
N LEU A 450 8.88 1.26 -2.11
CA LEU A 450 9.01 1.05 -3.56
C LEU A 450 9.42 -0.40 -3.89
N SER A 451 8.84 -0.95 -4.96
CA SER A 451 9.35 -2.15 -5.60
C SER A 451 10.54 -1.75 -6.47
N GLY A 452 11.73 -2.17 -6.08
CA GLY A 452 12.98 -1.76 -6.71
C GLY A 452 13.46 -2.71 -7.81
N GLY A 453 14.61 -2.38 -8.40
CA GLY A 453 15.32 -3.20 -9.39
C GLY A 453 15.71 -2.40 -10.63
N SER A 454 14.80 -1.59 -11.15
CA SER A 454 15.11 -0.62 -12.20
C SER A 454 15.64 0.67 -11.57
N LEU A 455 16.89 1.01 -11.90
CA LEU A 455 17.52 2.25 -11.47
C LEU A 455 16.76 3.48 -12.00
N GLY A 456 16.85 4.60 -11.30
CA GLY A 456 16.24 5.88 -11.67
C GLY A 456 14.77 6.06 -11.31
N LEU A 457 14.05 5.00 -10.91
CA LEU A 457 12.63 5.09 -10.55
C LEU A 457 12.37 5.72 -9.16
N GLY A 458 13.29 5.53 -8.22
CA GLY A 458 13.15 6.04 -6.85
C GLY A 458 13.03 7.57 -6.75
N PRO A 459 13.87 8.38 -7.42
CA PRO A 459 13.74 9.84 -7.41
C PRO A 459 12.34 10.34 -7.76
N ALA A 460 11.74 9.83 -8.84
CA ALA A 460 10.40 10.23 -9.27
C ALA A 460 9.34 9.82 -8.25
N HIS A 461 9.45 8.59 -7.71
CA HIS A 461 8.58 8.10 -6.65
C HIS A 461 8.67 8.97 -5.39
N ALA A 462 9.88 9.34 -4.97
CA ALA A 462 10.11 10.18 -3.81
C ALA A 462 9.53 11.60 -3.99
N CYS A 463 9.65 12.19 -5.19
CA CYS A 463 8.97 13.44 -5.53
C CYS A 463 7.45 13.31 -5.37
N GLY A 464 6.88 12.22 -5.90
CA GLY A 464 5.46 11.90 -5.76
C GLY A 464 5.01 11.73 -4.30
N LEU A 465 5.82 11.11 -3.46
CA LEU A 465 5.55 10.98 -2.02
C LEU A 465 5.52 12.33 -1.31
N VAL A 466 6.41 13.27 -1.64
CA VAL A 466 6.37 14.63 -1.07
C VAL A 466 5.11 15.37 -1.52
N MET A 467 4.78 15.29 -2.81
CA MET A 467 3.54 15.87 -3.33
C MET A 467 2.31 15.28 -2.63
N ALA A 468 2.28 13.96 -2.42
CA ALA A 468 1.23 13.29 -1.69
C ALA A 468 1.18 13.76 -0.22
N ASN A 469 2.32 13.91 0.46
CA ASN A 469 2.36 14.40 1.83
C ASN A 469 1.80 15.82 1.93
N ARG A 470 2.22 16.73 1.05
CA ARG A 470 1.65 18.08 0.95
C ARG A 470 0.14 18.05 0.69
N ARG A 471 -0.29 17.23 -0.27
CA ARG A 471 -1.69 17.06 -0.66
C ARG A 471 -2.57 16.60 0.50
N PHE A 472 -2.07 15.70 1.34
CA PHE A 472 -2.79 15.11 2.47
C PHE A 472 -2.44 15.75 3.82
N CYS A 473 -1.77 16.91 3.82
CA CYS A 473 -1.34 17.62 5.03
C CYS A 473 -0.55 16.74 6.02
N ARG A 474 0.26 15.81 5.48
CA ARG A 474 1.16 14.96 6.28
C ARG A 474 2.48 15.68 6.50
N THR A 475 3.01 15.55 7.70
CA THR A 475 4.23 16.27 8.12
C THR A 475 5.52 15.48 7.87
N GLY A 476 5.42 14.20 7.52
CA GLY A 476 6.57 13.34 7.31
C GLY A 476 7.44 13.77 6.12
N ARG A 477 8.75 13.71 6.29
CA ARG A 477 9.75 13.96 5.25
C ARG A 477 9.93 12.73 4.37
N VAL A 478 10.59 12.93 3.23
CA VAL A 478 10.91 11.84 2.31
C VAL A 478 12.41 11.80 2.07
N PHE A 479 12.99 10.63 2.26
CA PHE A 479 14.38 10.33 1.98
C PHE A 479 14.48 9.40 0.79
N CYS A 480 15.42 9.65 -0.12
CA CYS A 480 15.71 8.76 -1.24
C CYS A 480 17.20 8.46 -1.30
N ILE A 481 17.58 7.18 -1.20
CA ILE A 481 18.98 6.74 -1.30
C ILE A 481 19.25 6.27 -2.73
N LEU A 482 20.28 6.83 -3.36
CA LEU A 482 20.68 6.57 -4.74
C LEU A 482 22.15 6.17 -4.81
N GLY A 483 22.55 5.52 -5.92
CA GLY A 483 23.96 5.34 -6.25
C GLY A 483 24.50 6.46 -7.15
N ASP A 484 25.80 6.72 -7.11
CA ASP A 484 26.46 7.61 -8.05
C ASP A 484 26.38 7.12 -9.51
N GLY A 485 26.52 5.82 -9.76
CA GLY A 485 26.27 5.21 -11.07
C GLY A 485 24.80 5.29 -11.51
N GLU A 486 23.86 5.23 -10.56
CA GLU A 486 22.43 5.43 -10.86
C GLU A 486 22.13 6.84 -11.37
N CYS A 487 22.91 7.85 -10.98
CA CYS A 487 22.79 9.21 -11.52
C CYS A 487 23.12 9.32 -13.02
N ASN A 488 23.49 8.23 -13.70
CA ASN A 488 23.56 8.19 -15.16
C ASN A 488 22.18 8.12 -15.82
N GLU A 489 21.15 7.69 -15.10
CA GLU A 489 19.79 7.63 -15.62
C GLU A 489 19.20 9.03 -15.81
N GLY A 490 18.67 9.32 -17.01
CA GLY A 490 18.06 10.62 -17.31
C GLY A 490 16.87 10.96 -16.42
N SER A 491 16.11 9.94 -16.00
CA SER A 491 14.95 10.06 -15.11
C SER A 491 15.31 10.62 -13.73
N VAL A 492 16.55 10.40 -13.26
CA VAL A 492 17.06 11.04 -12.03
C VAL A 492 17.05 12.56 -12.22
N TRP A 493 17.61 13.04 -13.33
CA TRP A 493 17.74 14.47 -13.59
C TRP A 493 16.41 15.16 -13.89
N GLU A 494 15.47 14.47 -14.54
CA GLU A 494 14.08 14.96 -14.65
C GLU A 494 13.45 15.18 -13.28
N SER A 495 13.66 14.23 -12.35
CA SER A 495 13.15 14.32 -10.98
C SER A 495 13.85 15.41 -10.17
N VAL A 496 15.16 15.56 -10.34
CA VAL A 496 15.96 16.63 -9.71
C VAL A 496 15.49 18.01 -10.18
N ALA A 497 15.29 18.19 -11.48
CA ALA A 497 14.75 19.42 -12.05
C ALA A 497 13.34 19.71 -11.53
N PHE A 498 12.47 18.69 -11.49
CA PHE A 498 11.12 18.80 -10.99
C PHE A 498 11.08 19.21 -9.51
N ALA A 499 11.86 18.55 -8.66
CA ALA A 499 11.89 18.83 -7.22
C ALA A 499 12.43 20.23 -6.89
N GLY A 500 13.47 20.67 -7.61
CA GLY A 500 14.01 22.02 -7.48
C GLY A 500 12.99 23.08 -7.91
N HIS A 501 12.37 22.91 -9.07
CA HIS A 501 11.32 23.81 -9.58
C HIS A 501 10.13 23.92 -8.60
N ASN A 502 9.67 22.78 -8.06
CA ASN A 502 8.54 22.72 -7.13
C ASN A 502 8.92 22.96 -5.67
N ARG A 503 10.19 23.28 -5.40
CA ARG A 503 10.71 23.62 -4.07
C ARG A 503 10.32 22.58 -3.02
N LEU A 504 10.65 21.31 -3.27
CA LEU A 504 10.31 20.18 -2.41
C LEU A 504 11.26 20.10 -1.18
N GLY A 505 11.23 21.09 -0.28
CA GLY A 505 12.14 21.17 0.87
C GLY A 505 12.02 20.04 1.91
N GLU A 506 10.97 19.24 1.85
CA GLU A 506 10.77 18.03 2.65
C GLU A 506 11.50 16.80 2.07
N LEU A 507 12.07 16.95 0.87
CA LEU A 507 12.82 15.92 0.15
C LEU A 507 14.31 16.00 0.48
N THR A 508 14.88 14.87 0.89
CA THR A 508 16.33 14.70 0.99
C THR A 508 16.79 13.51 0.15
N PHE A 509 17.66 13.78 -0.82
CA PHE A 509 18.39 12.74 -1.54
C PHE A 509 19.70 12.45 -0.83
N ILE A 510 20.10 11.18 -0.83
CA ILE A 510 21.36 10.72 -0.27
C ILE A 510 22.04 9.90 -1.36
N VAL A 511 23.07 10.45 -1.97
CA VAL A 511 23.84 9.74 -3.00
C VAL A 511 25.00 9.04 -2.32
N ASP A 512 25.02 7.71 -2.43
CA ASP A 512 26.14 6.87 -2.02
C ASP A 512 27.24 6.95 -3.10
N VAL A 513 28.18 7.87 -2.90
CA VAL A 513 29.29 8.16 -3.81
C VAL A 513 30.47 7.25 -3.47
N ASN A 514 30.37 5.99 -3.91
CA ASN A 514 31.41 4.98 -3.70
C ASN A 514 32.40 4.85 -4.87
N GLY A 515 32.16 5.55 -5.99
CA GLY A 515 33.07 5.65 -7.12
C GLY A 515 33.06 4.44 -8.07
N LEU A 516 32.25 3.41 -7.82
CA LEU A 516 32.26 2.16 -8.62
C LEU A 516 30.86 1.73 -9.05
N GLN A 517 30.73 1.32 -10.31
CA GLN A 517 29.54 0.64 -10.84
C GLN A 517 29.88 -0.75 -11.38
N LEU A 518 28.97 -1.38 -12.14
CA LEU A 518 29.15 -2.75 -12.62
C LEU A 518 30.39 -2.88 -13.53
N ASP A 519 30.55 -1.95 -14.47
CA ASP A 519 31.60 -2.03 -15.50
C ASP A 519 32.94 -1.41 -15.07
N GLY A 520 33.06 -0.90 -13.84
CA GLY A 520 34.29 -0.26 -13.35
C GLY A 520 34.08 1.05 -12.58
N PRO A 521 35.16 1.85 -12.43
CA PRO A 521 35.10 3.17 -11.82
C PRO A 521 34.13 4.10 -12.56
N THR A 522 33.28 4.83 -11.84
CA THR A 522 32.29 5.73 -12.43
C THR A 522 32.95 6.85 -13.22
N ALA A 523 34.11 7.34 -12.78
CA ALA A 523 34.91 8.36 -13.47
C ALA A 523 35.38 7.93 -14.87
N ASP A 524 35.59 6.62 -15.09
CA ASP A 524 36.06 6.07 -16.37
C ASP A 524 34.91 5.76 -17.34
N ILE A 525 33.67 5.70 -16.83
CA ILE A 525 32.48 5.32 -17.61
C ILE A 525 31.61 6.55 -17.86
N LEU A 526 30.97 7.04 -16.80
CA LEU A 526 30.13 8.23 -16.79
C LEU A 526 29.90 8.65 -15.33
N GLY A 527 30.66 9.62 -14.84
CA GLY A 527 30.60 9.98 -13.42
C GLY A 527 31.33 11.28 -13.12
N PRO A 528 31.42 11.66 -11.82
CA PRO A 528 32.26 12.76 -11.39
C PRO A 528 33.71 12.49 -11.79
N THR A 529 34.37 13.49 -12.36
CA THR A 529 35.78 13.39 -12.73
C THR A 529 36.66 14.01 -11.64
N PRO A 530 37.87 13.48 -11.39
CA PRO A 530 38.77 14.02 -10.37
C PRO A 530 39.18 15.49 -10.61
N ASP A 531 39.18 15.93 -11.87
CA ASP A 531 39.47 17.31 -12.27
C ASP A 531 38.28 18.27 -12.09
N GLY A 532 37.12 17.76 -11.67
CA GLY A 532 35.91 18.53 -11.37
C GLY A 532 35.21 19.10 -12.61
N THR A 533 35.54 18.62 -13.82
CA THR A 533 34.83 18.95 -15.06
C THR A 533 33.41 18.36 -15.05
N SER A 534 33.24 17.15 -14.54
CA SER A 534 31.97 16.55 -14.16
C SER A 534 31.85 16.50 -12.63
N SER A 535 30.76 17.03 -12.07
CA SER A 535 30.56 17.10 -10.61
C SER A 535 29.07 17.00 -10.28
N LEU A 536 28.69 15.97 -9.53
CA LEU A 536 27.32 15.84 -9.02
C LEU A 536 26.93 17.07 -8.20
N ALA A 537 27.80 17.57 -7.33
CA ALA A 537 27.55 18.75 -6.51
C ALA A 537 27.15 19.97 -7.36
N LYS A 538 27.93 20.30 -8.39
CA LYS A 538 27.62 21.43 -9.29
C LYS A 538 26.32 21.20 -10.06
N THR A 539 26.07 19.97 -10.52
CA THR A 539 24.84 19.64 -11.27
C THR A 539 23.60 19.78 -10.39
N PHE A 540 23.57 19.19 -9.19
CA PHE A 540 22.45 19.35 -8.26
C PHE A 540 22.23 20.83 -7.88
N ALA A 541 23.30 21.56 -7.54
CA ALA A 541 23.21 22.99 -7.21
C ALA A 541 22.61 23.81 -8.37
N SER A 542 22.92 23.46 -9.63
CA SER A 542 22.36 24.13 -10.81
C SER A 542 20.83 23.99 -10.94
N PHE A 543 20.24 22.96 -10.33
CA PHE A 543 18.79 22.75 -10.24
C PHE A 543 18.16 23.32 -8.96
N GLY A 544 18.90 24.12 -8.17
CA GLY A 544 18.38 24.78 -6.98
C GLY A 544 18.26 23.88 -5.76
N TRP A 545 19.11 22.85 -5.66
CA TRP A 545 19.22 21.99 -4.49
C TRP A 545 20.26 22.50 -3.50
N ASP A 546 20.00 22.29 -2.21
CA ASP A 546 21.03 22.44 -1.17
C ASP A 546 21.94 21.22 -1.20
N VAL A 547 23.22 21.45 -1.44
CA VAL A 547 24.22 20.37 -1.56
C VAL A 547 25.08 20.33 -0.30
N ILE A 548 25.16 19.17 0.32
CA ILE A 548 26.05 18.88 1.44
C ILE A 548 26.92 17.69 1.06
N GLU A 549 28.23 17.81 1.23
CA GLU A 549 29.18 16.71 1.02
C GLU A 549 29.74 16.28 2.38
N VAL A 550 29.77 14.97 2.63
CA VAL A 550 30.27 14.41 3.90
C VAL A 550 31.04 13.12 3.65
N ASP A 551 31.92 12.77 4.59
CA ASP A 551 32.40 11.39 4.72
C ASP A 551 31.21 10.51 5.12
N GLY A 552 30.83 9.59 4.22
CA GLY A 552 29.71 8.68 4.41
C GLY A 552 29.97 7.58 5.44
N HIS A 553 31.17 7.47 6.00
CA HIS A 553 31.49 6.57 7.11
C HIS A 553 31.63 7.30 8.45
N ASP A 554 31.53 8.63 8.48
CA ASP A 554 31.40 9.38 9.72
C ASP A 554 29.92 9.52 10.11
N VAL A 555 29.49 8.67 11.05
CA VAL A 555 28.10 8.65 11.55
C VAL A 555 27.64 9.99 12.15
N ILE A 556 28.56 10.80 12.67
CA ILE A 556 28.22 12.11 13.24
C ILE A 556 28.05 13.14 12.13
N ALA A 557 28.95 13.17 11.15
CA ALA A 557 28.82 14.04 9.99
C ALA A 557 27.54 13.75 9.19
N LEU A 558 27.24 12.46 8.96
CA LEU A 558 25.98 12.02 8.35
C LEU A 558 24.77 12.50 9.14
N ARG A 559 24.75 12.26 10.45
CA ARG A 559 23.64 12.69 11.32
C ARG A 559 23.43 14.19 11.21
N ASP A 560 24.49 14.97 11.33
CA ASP A 560 24.40 16.43 11.33
C ASP A 560 23.98 16.98 9.95
N ALA A 561 24.34 16.30 8.85
CA ALA A 561 23.87 16.65 7.49
C ALA A 561 22.39 16.28 7.22
N LEU A 562 21.91 15.20 7.84
CA LEU A 562 20.56 14.65 7.62
C LEU A 562 19.52 15.18 8.61
N ILE A 563 19.94 15.68 9.78
CA ILE A 563 19.06 16.41 10.69
C ILE A 563 18.55 17.66 9.96
N PRO A 564 17.23 17.92 10.02
CA PRO A 564 16.66 19.05 9.32
C PRO A 564 17.23 20.35 9.91
N THR A 565 17.69 21.23 9.03
CA THR A 565 17.80 22.66 9.40
C THR A 565 16.38 23.13 9.70
N PRO A 566 16.13 23.92 10.76
CA PRO A 566 14.77 24.30 11.14
C PRO A 566 13.97 24.77 9.93
N PHE A 567 12.83 24.13 9.68
CA PHE A 567 11.96 24.48 8.57
C PHE A 567 11.56 25.94 8.72
N SER A 568 12.02 26.78 7.80
CA SER A 568 11.57 28.15 7.67
C SER A 568 10.72 28.23 6.42
N PRO A 569 9.59 28.96 6.43
CA PRO A 569 8.87 29.32 5.22
C PRO A 569 9.77 29.98 4.15
N ALA A 570 10.95 30.48 4.53
CA ALA A 570 11.96 31.06 3.65
C ALA A 570 12.95 30.03 3.04
N HIS A 571 12.96 28.77 3.48
CA HIS A 571 13.93 27.76 3.05
C HIS A 571 13.22 26.49 2.54
N THR A 572 12.88 26.51 1.26
CA THR A 572 12.07 25.49 0.59
C THR A 572 12.86 24.65 -0.41
N ALA A 573 14.19 24.76 -0.44
CA ALA A 573 15.02 24.02 -1.39
C ALA A 573 15.10 22.54 -0.98
N PRO A 574 14.96 21.59 -1.93
CA PRO A 574 15.26 20.19 -1.65
C PRO A 574 16.76 20.01 -1.36
N ARG A 575 17.11 19.02 -0.54
CA ARG A 575 18.50 18.77 -0.12
C ARG A 575 19.07 17.51 -0.74
N VAL A 576 20.33 17.56 -1.15
CA VAL A 576 21.12 16.38 -1.48
C VAL A 576 22.33 16.27 -0.55
N VAL A 577 22.51 15.10 0.04
CA VAL A 577 23.72 14.72 0.77
C VAL A 577 24.53 13.78 -0.12
N LEU A 578 25.69 14.22 -0.58
CA LEU A 578 26.66 13.39 -1.28
C LEU A 578 27.55 12.74 -0.21
N ALA A 579 27.25 11.48 0.10
CA ALA A 579 27.98 10.69 1.09
C ALA A 579 29.11 9.94 0.38
N HIS A 580 30.35 10.38 0.59
CA HIS A 580 31.54 9.75 0.00
C HIS A 580 31.87 8.49 0.80
N THR A 581 31.79 7.32 0.16
CA THR A 581 31.93 6.02 0.82
C THR A 581 32.93 5.12 0.09
N VAL A 582 33.20 3.95 0.66
CA VAL A 582 33.99 2.88 0.06
C VAL A 582 33.06 1.70 -0.22
N LYS A 583 32.98 1.27 -1.49
CA LYS A 583 32.22 0.06 -1.85
C LYS A 583 32.82 -1.15 -1.14
N GLY A 584 31.99 -1.96 -0.49
CA GLY A 584 32.46 -3.12 0.28
C GLY A 584 33.03 -2.80 1.66
N LYS A 585 32.80 -1.59 2.19
CA LYS A 585 33.34 -1.13 3.48
C LYS A 585 33.20 -2.19 4.58
N GLY A 586 34.29 -2.41 5.33
CA GLY A 586 34.32 -3.26 6.51
C GLY A 586 34.83 -4.68 6.26
N LEU A 587 35.04 -5.08 5.00
CA LEU A 587 35.72 -6.32 4.65
C LEU A 587 36.84 -6.01 3.65
N SER A 588 38.09 -6.21 4.08
CA SER A 588 39.30 -5.80 3.35
C SER A 588 39.44 -6.42 1.95
N PHE A 589 38.84 -7.59 1.72
CA PHE A 589 38.83 -8.23 0.40
C PHE A 589 37.71 -7.73 -0.51
N MET A 590 36.72 -6.99 0.03
CA MET A 590 35.62 -6.36 -0.72
C MET A 590 35.83 -4.87 -0.95
N GLU A 591 36.62 -4.20 -0.11
CA GLU A 591 36.81 -2.75 -0.18
C GLU A 591 37.42 -2.30 -1.52
N ASP A 592 36.73 -1.38 -2.20
CA ASP A 592 37.16 -0.75 -3.45
C ASP A 592 37.41 -1.75 -4.59
N ARG A 593 36.52 -2.74 -4.70
CA ARG A 593 36.59 -3.82 -5.69
C ARG A 593 35.31 -3.88 -6.52
N VAL A 594 35.45 -3.78 -7.84
CA VAL A 594 34.34 -3.80 -8.80
C VAL A 594 33.63 -5.15 -8.78
N GLU A 595 34.39 -6.23 -8.65
CA GLU A 595 33.89 -7.61 -8.65
C GLU A 595 32.91 -7.88 -7.51
N TRP A 596 32.88 -7.09 -6.44
CA TRP A 596 31.92 -7.24 -5.33
C TRP A 596 30.61 -6.48 -5.54
N HIS A 597 30.36 -5.97 -6.75
CA HIS A 597 29.05 -5.43 -7.10
C HIS A 597 27.95 -6.49 -7.12
N ASP A 598 28.22 -7.71 -7.63
CA ASP A 598 27.34 -8.88 -7.54
C ASP A 598 28.18 -10.16 -7.63
N ASN A 599 28.44 -10.85 -6.51
CA ASN A 599 29.37 -11.99 -6.50
C ASN A 599 29.06 -13.02 -5.42
N LEU A 600 29.70 -14.17 -5.56
CA LEU A 600 29.73 -15.27 -4.59
C LEU A 600 31.00 -15.17 -3.75
N MET A 601 30.87 -15.38 -2.44
CA MET A 601 32.04 -15.58 -1.60
C MET A 601 32.69 -16.93 -1.84
N THR A 602 34.01 -16.96 -1.85
CA THR A 602 34.79 -18.20 -1.72
C THR A 602 34.75 -18.72 -0.28
N GLU A 603 35.12 -19.98 -0.06
CA GLU A 603 35.22 -20.55 1.29
C GLU A 603 36.23 -19.80 2.16
N GLU A 604 37.36 -19.39 1.57
CA GLU A 604 38.40 -18.62 2.27
C GLU A 604 37.86 -17.27 2.76
N GLU A 605 37.13 -16.55 1.90
CA GLU A 605 36.53 -15.27 2.24
C GLU A 605 35.46 -15.42 3.33
N ARG A 606 34.61 -16.45 3.25
CA ARG A 606 33.61 -16.76 4.30
C ARG A 606 34.26 -16.95 5.67
N MET A 607 35.37 -17.69 5.73
CA MET A 607 36.10 -17.92 6.98
C MET A 607 36.71 -16.63 7.56
N ARG A 608 37.00 -15.62 6.73
CA ARG A 608 37.56 -14.33 7.16
C ARG A 608 36.53 -13.35 7.72
N VAL A 609 35.26 -13.44 7.30
CA VAL A 609 34.20 -12.47 7.65
C VAL A 609 34.10 -12.24 9.16
N ALA A 610 33.98 -13.31 9.95
CA ALA A 610 33.79 -13.21 11.40
C ALA A 610 35.00 -12.52 12.07
N MET A 611 36.21 -12.90 11.66
CA MET A 611 37.45 -12.34 12.19
C MET A 611 37.55 -10.82 11.93
N GLU A 612 37.25 -10.37 10.71
CA GLU A 612 37.33 -8.95 10.36
C GLU A 612 36.25 -8.11 11.06
N PHE A 613 35.03 -8.62 11.18
CA PHE A 613 33.97 -7.91 11.92
C PHE A 613 34.18 -7.91 13.43
N ASP A 614 34.74 -8.95 14.02
CA ASP A 614 35.06 -8.95 15.45
C ASP A 614 36.24 -8.02 15.76
N ALA A 615 37.27 -7.99 14.91
CA ALA A 615 38.34 -7.00 15.01
C ALA A 615 37.82 -5.56 14.92
N ARG A 616 36.89 -5.27 14.00
CA ARG A 616 36.27 -3.95 13.90
C ARG A 616 35.40 -3.61 15.11
N LYS A 617 34.67 -4.60 15.65
CA LYS A 617 33.88 -4.41 16.88
C LYS A 617 34.77 -3.99 18.04
N GLU A 618 35.87 -4.70 18.28
CA GLU A 618 36.81 -4.37 19.35
C GLU A 618 37.41 -2.96 19.18
N ALA A 619 37.76 -2.56 17.95
CA ALA A 619 38.22 -1.20 17.67
C ALA A 619 37.18 -0.14 18.11
N ILE A 620 35.91 -0.31 17.73
CA ILE A 620 34.82 0.61 18.13
C ILE A 620 34.59 0.62 19.66
N LEU A 621 34.83 -0.50 20.34
CA LEU A 621 34.65 -0.57 21.80
C LEU A 621 35.80 0.12 22.58
N HIS A 622 36.94 0.32 21.93
CA HIS A 622 38.17 0.89 22.51
C HIS A 622 38.49 2.32 22.06
N GLU A 623 37.84 2.83 21.01
CA GLU A 623 37.72 4.26 20.66
C GLU A 623 36.73 4.97 21.60
#